data_AF-A0A8T3Y0S9-F1
#
_entry.id   AF-A0A8T3Y0S9-F1
#
_cell.length_a   1.000
_cell.length_b   1.000
_cell.length_c   1.000
_cell.angle_alpha   90.00
_cell.angle_beta   90.00
_cell.angle_gamma   90.00
#
_symmetry.space_group_name_H-M   'P 1'
#
loop_
_entity.id
_entity.type
_entity.pdbx_description
1 polymer ?
#
loop_
_entity_poly.entity_id
_entity_poly.type
_entity_poly.pdbx_seq_one_letter_code
_entity_poly.pdbx_strand_id
1 'polypeptide(L)'
;MKGPSIDHNIIEIFNLDARILRTYESIHPFIDRFIHKMKLKVLKSTHHNFRPYGVTIVYILSSSHLVVHTWPENNCLHMDILQCSKRKEYESMRSIIKGIFSGKIHIWRA
;
A
#
# COMPACT_ATOMS: atom_id res chain seq x y z
N MET A 1 15.26 8.57 -26.89
CA MET A 1 14.26 9.02 -25.89
C MET A 1 14.47 8.21 -24.62
N LYS A 2 14.56 8.83 -23.44
CA LYS A 2 14.48 8.10 -22.16
C LYS A 2 13.00 7.99 -21.78
N GLY A 3 12.58 6.80 -21.35
CA GLY A 3 11.23 6.60 -20.81
C GLY A 3 10.98 7.43 -19.54
N PRO A 4 9.74 7.45 -19.03
CA PRO A 4 9.43 8.13 -17.77
C PRO A 4 10.28 7.57 -16.62
N SER A 5 10.69 8.44 -15.69
CA SER A 5 11.33 8.02 -14.44
C SER A 5 10.28 7.40 -13.53
N ILE A 6 10.44 6.12 -13.22
CA ILE A 6 9.52 5.35 -12.39
C ILE A 6 10.21 4.99 -11.08
N ASP A 7 9.52 5.18 -9.96
CA ASP A 7 9.92 4.69 -8.65
C ASP A 7 8.95 3.58 -8.24
N HIS A 8 9.45 2.35 -8.12
CA HIS A 8 8.69 1.19 -7.68
C HIS A 8 9.12 0.85 -6.26
N ASN A 9 8.25 1.09 -5.29
CA ASN A 9 8.52 0.72 -3.91
C ASN A 9 7.62 -0.44 -3.53
N ILE A 10 8.27 -1.47 -2.99
CA ILE A 10 7.64 -2.64 -2.44
C ILE A 10 7.68 -2.52 -0.92
N ILE A 11 6.53 -2.69 -0.28
CA ILE A 11 6.34 -2.46 1.16
C ILE A 11 5.71 -3.72 1.77
N GLU A 12 6.40 -4.31 2.72
CA GLU A 12 5.84 -5.38 3.56
C GLU A 12 5.67 -4.88 4.99
N ILE A 13 4.54 -5.21 5.59
CA ILE A 13 4.27 -4.91 6.99
C ILE A 13 3.85 -6.19 7.68
N PHE A 14 4.65 -6.64 8.65
CA PHE A 14 4.42 -7.84 9.45
C PHE A 14 3.92 -7.48 10.86
N ASN A 15 3.46 -8.48 11.60
CA ASN A 15 2.97 -8.35 12.98
C ASN A 15 1.77 -7.40 13.11
N LEU A 16 0.89 -7.40 12.10
CA LEU A 16 -0.37 -6.67 12.15
C LEU A 16 -1.45 -7.53 12.81
N ASP A 17 -2.44 -6.87 13.42
CA ASP A 17 -3.62 -7.55 13.92
C ASP A 17 -4.37 -8.21 12.76
N ALA A 18 -4.53 -9.54 12.80
CA ALA A 18 -5.21 -10.27 11.76
C ALA A 18 -6.63 -9.73 11.48
N ARG A 19 -7.31 -9.12 12.46
CA ARG A 19 -8.65 -8.53 12.33
C ARG A 19 -8.71 -7.40 11.31
N ILE A 20 -7.68 -6.56 11.22
CA ILE A 20 -7.67 -5.46 10.24
C ILE A 20 -7.44 -5.96 8.82
N LEU A 21 -6.82 -7.14 8.65
CA LEU A 21 -6.43 -7.70 7.37
C LEU A 21 -7.53 -8.51 6.68
N ARG A 22 -8.64 -8.81 7.36
CA ARG A 22 -9.58 -9.85 6.90
C ARG A 22 -10.41 -9.47 5.69
N THR A 23 -10.75 -8.19 5.57
CA THR A 23 -11.74 -7.67 4.63
C THR A 23 -11.34 -6.28 4.14
N TYR A 24 -11.88 -5.88 3.00
CA TYR A 24 -11.78 -4.52 2.51
C TYR A 24 -12.22 -3.50 3.56
N GLU A 25 -13.36 -3.71 4.21
CA GLU A 25 -13.95 -2.80 5.20
C GLU A 25 -13.03 -2.58 6.40
N SER A 26 -12.30 -3.62 6.81
CA SER A 26 -11.39 -3.56 7.96
C SER A 26 -10.06 -2.86 7.64
N ILE A 27 -9.51 -3.05 6.43
CA ILE A 27 -8.20 -2.49 6.06
C ILE A 27 -8.29 -1.13 5.37
N HIS A 28 -9.38 -0.86 4.64
CA HIS A 28 -9.51 0.33 3.79
C HIS A 28 -9.27 1.64 4.54
N PRO A 29 -9.77 1.85 5.78
CA PRO A 29 -9.49 3.09 6.51
C PRO A 29 -7.99 3.36 6.76
N PHE A 30 -7.17 2.32 6.83
CA PHE A 30 -5.71 2.45 6.98
C PHE A 30 -5.06 2.84 5.65
N ILE A 31 -5.51 2.21 4.55
CA ILE A 31 -5.01 2.49 3.20
C ILE A 31 -5.43 3.89 2.74
N ASP A 32 -6.66 4.31 3.03
CA ASP A 32 -7.16 5.66 2.72
C ASP A 32 -6.35 6.75 3.46
N ARG A 33 -6.04 6.53 4.74
CA ARG A 33 -5.11 7.41 5.48
C ARG A 33 -3.73 7.48 4.84
N PHE A 34 -3.22 6.36 4.32
CA PHE A 34 -1.93 6.33 3.63
C PHE A 34 -1.98 7.14 2.33
N ILE A 35 -2.98 6.89 1.48
CA ILE A 35 -3.25 7.62 0.23
C ILE A 35 -3.33 9.12 0.49
N HIS A 36 -4.10 9.53 1.52
CA HIS A 36 -4.29 10.93 1.87
C HIS A 36 -2.98 11.59 2.35
N LYS A 37 -2.24 10.95 3.27
CA LYS A 37 -0.97 11.49 3.78
C LYS A 37 0.12 11.56 2.72
N MET A 38 0.14 10.60 1.80
CA MET A 38 1.03 10.60 0.63
C MET A 38 0.56 11.52 -0.50
N LYS A 39 -0.63 12.13 -0.39
CA LYS A 39 -1.25 12.98 -1.41
C LYS A 39 -1.39 12.29 -2.77
N LEU A 40 -1.68 10.99 -2.76
CA LEU A 40 -1.86 10.21 -3.97
C LEU A 40 -3.22 10.53 -4.59
N LYS A 41 -3.21 10.86 -5.89
CA LYS A 41 -4.44 11.13 -6.64
C LYS A 41 -4.99 9.83 -7.23
N VAL A 42 -6.01 9.27 -6.59
CA VAL A 42 -6.75 8.09 -7.07
C VAL A 42 -7.73 8.51 -8.16
N LEU A 43 -7.70 7.80 -9.29
CA LEU A 43 -8.65 7.96 -10.40
C LEU A 43 -9.77 6.92 -10.33
N LYS A 44 -9.43 5.70 -9.91
CA LYS A 44 -10.38 4.59 -9.75
C LYS A 44 -9.81 3.57 -8.76
N SER A 45 -10.68 2.83 -8.10
CA SER A 45 -10.30 1.70 -7.27
C SER A 45 -11.20 0.49 -7.53
N THR A 46 -10.68 -0.69 -7.24
CA THR A 46 -11.45 -1.94 -7.15
C THR A 46 -10.84 -2.83 -6.08
N HIS A 47 -11.62 -3.77 -5.53
CA HIS A 47 -11.14 -4.72 -4.53
C HIS A 47 -11.80 -6.08 -4.70
N HIS A 48 -11.20 -7.09 -4.08
CA HIS A 48 -11.77 -8.43 -3.97
C HIS A 48 -11.49 -9.00 -2.58
N ASN A 49 -12.57 -9.35 -1.85
CA ASN A 49 -12.48 -10.10 -0.60
C ASN A 49 -12.40 -11.61 -0.92
N PHE A 50 -11.34 -12.26 -0.47
CA PHE A 50 -11.14 -13.70 -0.59
C PHE A 50 -11.89 -14.46 0.50
N ARG A 51 -12.04 -15.77 0.29
CA ARG A 51 -12.59 -16.71 1.30
C ARG A 51 -11.48 -17.64 1.79
N PRO A 52 -11.40 -17.91 3.12
CA PRO A 52 -12.28 -17.40 4.18
C PRO A 52 -12.01 -15.95 4.61
N TYR A 53 -10.88 -15.36 4.20
CA TYR A 53 -10.50 -13.98 4.51
C TYR A 53 -9.34 -13.52 3.61
N GLY A 54 -8.98 -12.25 3.72
CA GLY A 54 -7.93 -11.59 2.94
C GLY A 54 -8.52 -10.74 1.82
N VAL A 55 -7.77 -9.72 1.39
CA VAL A 55 -8.23 -8.77 0.38
C VAL A 55 -7.10 -8.38 -0.57
N THR A 56 -7.46 -8.24 -1.85
CA THR A 56 -6.68 -7.48 -2.83
C THR A 56 -7.39 -6.17 -3.11
N ILE A 57 -6.66 -5.06 -3.11
CA ILE A 57 -7.16 -3.73 -3.49
C ILE A 57 -6.24 -3.16 -4.56
N VAL A 58 -6.82 -2.63 -5.64
CA VAL A 58 -6.08 -1.98 -6.73
C VAL A 58 -6.59 -0.55 -6.87
N TYR A 59 -5.67 0.41 -6.81
CA TYR A 59 -5.90 1.82 -7.07
C TYR A 59 -5.18 2.23 -8.34
N ILE A 60 -5.93 2.76 -9.30
CA ILE A 60 -5.39 3.47 -10.45
C ILE A 60 -5.07 4.89 -9.98
N LEU A 61 -3.80 5.26 -10.00
CA LEU A 61 -3.34 6.59 -9.63
C LEU A 61 -3.12 7.43 -10.88
N SER A 62 -3.21 8.76 -10.79
CA SER A 62 -2.80 9.63 -11.90
C SER A 62 -1.32 9.51 -12.25
N SER A 63 -0.51 8.95 -11.34
CA SER A 63 0.93 8.75 -11.46
C SER A 63 1.35 7.31 -11.77
N SER A 64 0.41 6.34 -11.76
CA SER A 64 0.51 4.92 -12.14
C SER A 64 -0.41 4.06 -11.26
N HIS A 65 0.06 3.40 -10.18
CA HIS A 65 -0.80 2.54 -9.36
C HIS A 65 -0.32 2.30 -7.91
N LEU A 66 -1.27 1.89 -7.07
CA LEU A 66 -1.04 1.30 -5.76
C LEU A 66 -1.83 -0.01 -5.69
N VAL A 67 -1.16 -1.11 -5.35
CA VAL A 67 -1.80 -2.42 -5.10
C VAL A 67 -1.55 -2.81 -3.66
N VAL A 68 -2.56 -3.40 -3.01
CA VAL A 68 -2.50 -3.87 -1.63
C VAL A 68 -3.00 -5.30 -1.59
N HIS A 69 -2.23 -6.17 -0.94
CA HIS A 69 -2.60 -7.55 -0.63
C HIS A 69 -2.44 -7.81 0.85
N THR A 70 -3.33 -8.62 1.44
CA THR A 70 -3.29 -8.97 2.86
C THR A 70 -3.31 -10.47 3.04
N TRP A 71 -2.52 -10.98 4.00
CA TRP A 71 -2.55 -12.37 4.47
C TRP A 71 -2.79 -12.38 5.98
N PRO A 72 -4.06 -12.41 6.43
CA PRO A 72 -4.41 -12.47 7.85
C PRO A 72 -3.74 -13.63 8.59
N GLU A 73 -3.57 -14.78 7.94
CA GLU A 73 -2.92 -15.99 8.44
C GLU A 73 -1.42 -15.83 8.71
N ASN A 74 -0.79 -14.83 8.09
CA ASN A 74 0.61 -14.47 8.28
C ASN A 74 0.78 -13.14 9.03
N ASN A 75 -0.32 -12.54 9.50
CA ASN A 75 -0.31 -11.25 10.16
C ASN A 75 0.41 -10.16 9.34
N CYS A 76 0.27 -10.21 8.01
CA CYS A 76 0.99 -9.30 7.13
C CYS A 76 0.16 -8.71 5.99
N LEU A 77 0.64 -7.59 5.47
CA LEU A 77 0.20 -7.04 4.19
C LEU A 77 1.40 -6.65 3.34
N HIS A 78 1.13 -6.57 2.05
CA HIS A 78 2.06 -6.19 1.01
C HIS A 78 1.44 -5.04 0.21
N MET A 79 2.23 -3.99 -0.08
CA MET A 79 1.83 -2.90 -0.96
C MET A 79 2.88 -2.66 -2.04
N ASP A 80 2.42 -2.55 -3.27
CA ASP A 80 3.21 -2.13 -4.42
C ASP A 80 2.79 -0.71 -4.80
N ILE A 81 3.69 0.27 -4.65
CA ILE A 81 3.47 1.63 -5.12
C ILE A 81 4.40 1.93 -6.29
N LEU A 82 3.80 2.04 -7.47
CA LEU A 82 4.47 2.47 -8.68
C LEU A 82 4.06 3.91 -8.97
N GLN A 83 5.05 4.80 -9.10
CA GLN A 83 4.77 6.20 -9.42
C GLN A 83 5.80 6.80 -10.36
N CYS A 84 5.31 7.67 -11.26
CA CYS A 84 6.14 8.57 -12.04
C CYS A 84 6.67 9.70 -11.15
N SER A 85 7.88 9.56 -10.61
CA SER A 85 8.48 10.54 -9.69
C SER A 85 9.88 10.97 -10.11
N LYS A 86 10.22 12.24 -9.82
CA LYS A 86 11.56 12.83 -9.95
C LYS A 86 12.31 12.94 -8.60
N ARG A 87 11.74 12.55 -7.45
CA ARG A 87 12.33 12.89 -6.13
C ARG A 87 12.08 11.86 -5.01
N LYS A 88 13.05 11.82 -4.08
CA LYS A 88 13.14 10.96 -2.89
C LYS A 88 11.97 11.18 -1.91
N GLU A 89 10.90 10.42 -2.05
CA GLU A 89 9.77 10.39 -1.10
C GLU A 89 9.88 9.25 -0.07
N TYR A 90 10.95 8.46 -0.15
CA TYR A 90 11.15 7.24 0.63
C TYR A 90 11.07 7.44 2.15
N GLU A 91 11.77 8.44 2.69
CA GLU A 91 11.78 8.71 4.13
C GLU A 91 10.44 9.22 4.64
N SER A 92 9.74 10.02 3.82
CA SER A 92 8.38 10.47 4.13
C SER A 92 7.41 9.30 4.16
N MET A 93 7.47 8.42 3.15
CA MET A 93 6.65 7.22 3.07
C MET A 93 6.87 6.31 4.29
N ARG A 94 8.12 6.04 4.65
CA ARG A 94 8.44 5.23 5.84
C ARG A 94 7.86 5.82 7.12
N SER A 95 7.96 7.14 7.29
CA SER A 95 7.43 7.84 8.45
C SER A 95 5.89 7.82 8.48
N ILE A 96 5.25 7.99 7.33
CA ILE A 96 3.79 7.92 7.19
C ILE A 96 3.29 6.51 7.54
N ILE A 97 3.92 5.46 7.01
CA ILE A 97 3.53 4.07 7.27
C ILE A 97 3.67 3.76 8.77
N LYS A 98 4.78 4.15 9.41
CA LYS A 98 4.96 4.01 10.87
C LYS A 98 3.89 4.74 11.69
N GLY A 99 3.37 5.86 11.19
CA GLY A 99 2.30 6.61 11.84
C GLY A 99 0.90 6.02 11.60
N ILE A 100 0.76 4.99 10.77
CA ILE A 100 -0.52 4.34 10.45
C ILE A 100 -0.55 2.91 10.98
N PHE A 101 0.57 2.20 10.86
CA PHE A 101 0.72 0.79 11.19
C PHE A 101 1.78 0.62 12.28
N SER A 102 1.47 -0.18 13.30
CA SER A 102 2.39 -0.53 14.40
C SER A 102 3.29 -1.73 14.08
N GLY A 103 3.15 -2.32 12.89
CA GLY A 103 3.86 -3.53 12.49
C GLY A 103 5.35 -3.32 12.14
N LYS A 104 6.06 -4.43 11.92
CA LYS A 104 7.43 -4.42 11.42
C LYS A 104 7.42 -4.10 9.93
N ILE A 105 8.05 -3.00 9.54
CA ILE A 105 8.00 -2.47 8.16
C ILE A 105 9.30 -2.74 7.42
N HIS A 106 9.21 -3.45 6.30
CA HIS A 106 10.26 -3.57 5.29
C HIS A 106 9.85 -2.80 4.04
N ILE A 107 10.79 -2.04 3.47
CA ILE A 107 10.56 -1.31 2.22
C ILE A 107 11.81 -1.47 1.38
N TRP A 108 11.66 -1.72 0.09
CA TRP A 108 12.74 -1.68 -0.87
C TRP A 108 12.28 -1.15 -2.21
N ARG A 109 13.24 -0.78 -3.06
CA ARG A 109 13.00 -0.40 -4.44
C ARG A 109 13.26 -1.59 -5.35
N ALA A 110 12.37 -1.82 -6.31
CA ALA A 110 12.55 -2.84 -7.35
C ALA A 110 13.44 -2.32 -8.49
#